data_AF-A0AAW1MMH8-F1
#
_entry.id   AF-A0AAW1MMH8-F1
#
_cell.length_a   1.000
_cell.length_b   1.000
_cell.length_c   1.000
_cell.angle_alpha   90.00
_cell.angle_beta   90.00
_cell.angle_gamma   90.00
#
_symmetry.space_group_name_H-M   'P 1'
#
loop_
_entity.id
_entity.type
_entity.pdbx_description
1 polymer ?
#
loop_
_entity_poly.entity_id
_entity_poly.type
_entity_poly.pdbx_seq_one_letter_code
_entity_poly.pdbx_strand_id
1 'polypeptide(L)'
;MTKEEEAKLMYGMLFSIKSFVSKISPTDIKEGFLHYKTSKYTLHYLEIASGLKFVINTDNNAQGVRELLQQIYSQIYVEYVVKNPLAMINQPIQSDLFKTKLENFVKSSAVYLSKAI
;
A
#
# COMPACT_ATOMS: atom_id res chain seq x y z
N MET A 1 -7.53 -4.93 -20.66
CA MET A 1 -6.80 -5.52 -19.53
C MET A 1 -7.75 -5.59 -18.36
N THR A 2 -7.91 -6.77 -17.76
CA THR A 2 -8.79 -6.95 -16.59
C THR A 2 -8.09 -6.48 -15.32
N LYS A 3 -8.85 -6.11 -14.28
CA LYS A 3 -8.27 -5.71 -12.97
C LYS A 3 -7.36 -6.78 -12.37
N GLU A 4 -7.63 -8.05 -12.66
CA GLU A 4 -6.82 -9.17 -12.20
C GLU A 4 -5.46 -9.26 -12.92
N GLU A 5 -5.45 -9.02 -14.23
CA GLU A 5 -4.20 -8.94 -15.01
C GLU A 5 -3.33 -7.77 -14.54
N GLU A 6 -3.94 -6.60 -14.29
CA GLU A 6 -3.24 -5.43 -13.75
C GLU A 6 -2.60 -5.73 -12.39
N ALA A 7 -3.33 -6.40 -11.49
CA ALA A 7 -2.83 -6.79 -10.20
C ALA A 7 -1.64 -7.76 -10.29
N LYS A 8 -1.69 -8.74 -11.21
CA LYS A 8 -0.59 -9.68 -11.45
C LYS A 8 0.65 -8.97 -11.99
N LEU A 9 0.49 -8.05 -12.94
CA LEU A 9 1.59 -7.24 -13.48
C LEU A 9 2.21 -6.35 -12.41
N MET A 10 1.39 -5.66 -11.62
CA MET A 10 1.85 -4.82 -10.52
C MET A 10 2.62 -5.64 -9.47
N TYR A 11 2.13 -6.82 -9.11
CA TYR A 11 2.82 -7.71 -8.20
C TYR A 11 4.20 -8.14 -8.74
N GLY A 12 4.27 -8.56 -10.01
CA GLY A 12 5.52 -8.96 -10.66
C GLY A 12 6.55 -7.81 -10.74
N MET A 13 6.08 -6.60 -11.02
CA MET A 13 6.90 -5.39 -11.01
C MET A 13 7.48 -5.11 -9.62
N LEU A 14 6.65 -5.07 -8.57
CA LEU A 14 7.09 -4.82 -7.20
C LEU A 14 8.03 -5.90 -6.69
N PHE A 15 7.76 -7.16 -7.02
CA PHE A 15 8.63 -8.28 -6.69
C PHE A 15 10.02 -8.11 -7.30
N SER A 16 10.06 -7.75 -8.59
CA SER A 16 11.32 -7.53 -9.32
C SER A 16 12.12 -6.35 -8.74
N ILE A 17 11.45 -5.23 -8.44
CA ILE A 17 12.09 -4.05 -7.84
C ILE A 17 12.65 -4.36 -6.45
N LYS A 18 11.89 -5.07 -5.61
CA LYS A 18 12.36 -5.46 -4.27
C LYS A 18 13.62 -6.32 -4.37
N SER A 19 13.64 -7.30 -5.27
CA SER A 19 14.80 -8.16 -5.50
C SER A 19 16.00 -7.35 -6.04
N PHE A 20 15.74 -6.40 -6.94
CA PHE A 20 16.76 -5.52 -7.50
C PHE A 20 17.41 -4.64 -6.43
N VAL A 21 16.60 -3.91 -5.64
CA VAL A 21 17.08 -3.08 -4.52
C VAL A 21 17.88 -3.91 -3.52
N SER A 22 17.43 -5.13 -3.24
CA SER A 22 18.14 -6.02 -2.32
C SER A 22 19.51 -6.49 -2.80
N LYS A 23 19.75 -6.52 -4.11
CA LYS A 23 21.02 -6.98 -4.69
C LYS A 23 22.00 -5.84 -4.97
N ILE A 24 21.47 -4.65 -5.25
CA ILE A 24 22.26 -3.48 -5.65
C ILE A 24 22.59 -2.57 -4.47
N SER A 25 21.89 -2.71 -3.34
CA SER A 25 22.18 -1.88 -2.16
C SER A 25 23.65 -2.04 -1.75
N PRO A 26 24.43 -0.94 -1.68
CA PRO A 26 25.84 -0.99 -1.29
C PRO A 26 26.03 -1.23 0.21
N THR A 27 24.94 -1.25 0.98
CA THR A 27 24.91 -1.40 2.44
C THR A 27 23.83 -2.38 2.84
N ASP A 28 23.93 -2.90 4.07
CA ASP A 28 22.90 -3.77 4.64
C ASP A 28 21.52 -3.09 4.61
N ILE A 29 20.58 -3.78 3.99
CA ILE A 29 19.23 -3.27 3.75
C ILE A 29 18.41 -3.37 5.03
N LYS A 30 18.21 -2.24 5.70
CA LYS A 30 17.31 -2.19 6.88
C LYS A 30 15.83 -2.21 6.51
N GLU A 31 15.42 -1.40 5.53
CA GLU A 31 13.98 -1.21 5.23
C GLU A 31 13.54 -1.66 3.84
N GLY A 32 14.49 -1.95 2.93
CA GLY A 32 14.17 -2.43 1.58
C GLY A 32 13.62 -1.35 0.66
N PHE A 33 12.81 -1.78 -0.31
CA PHE A 33 12.13 -0.89 -1.24
C PHE A 33 11.03 -0.09 -0.53
N LEU A 34 11.07 1.24 -0.63
CA LEU A 34 10.13 2.15 0.05
C LEU A 34 9.14 2.80 -0.91
N HIS A 35 9.64 3.43 -1.97
CA HIS A 35 8.82 4.09 -2.99
C HIS A 35 9.65 4.31 -4.25
N TYR A 36 8.97 4.52 -5.38
CA TYR A 36 9.58 5.14 -6.55
C TYR A 36 8.76 6.36 -6.96
N LYS A 37 9.44 7.35 -7.53
CA LYS A 37 8.84 8.59 -8.01
C LYS A 37 8.95 8.66 -9.52
N THR A 38 7.85 9.01 -10.18
CA THR A 38 7.80 9.29 -11.62
C THR A 38 7.55 10.79 -11.85
N SER A 39 7.48 11.21 -13.11
CA SER A 39 7.11 12.60 -13.43
C SER A 39 5.68 12.97 -13.04
N LYS A 40 4.78 11.98 -12.86
CA LYS A 40 3.35 12.23 -12.62
C LYS A 40 2.86 11.81 -11.24
N TYR A 41 3.46 10.79 -10.64
CA TYR A 41 3.00 10.22 -9.38
C TYR A 41 4.15 9.53 -8.63
N THR A 42 3.96 9.33 -7.34
CA THR A 42 4.83 8.53 -6.49
C THR A 42 4.08 7.29 -6.04
N LEU A 43 4.68 6.10 -6.20
CA LEU A 43 4.17 4.85 -5.66
C LEU A 43 4.86 4.58 -4.34
N HIS A 44 4.08 4.46 -3.28
CA HIS A 44 4.55 4.12 -1.94
C HIS A 44 4.24 2.66 -1.62
N TYR A 45 5.21 1.98 -1.01
CA TYR A 45 5.16 0.57 -0.68
C TYR A 45 5.45 0.35 0.81
N LEU A 46 4.62 -0.46 1.46
CA LEU A 46 4.84 -0.94 2.81
C LEU A 46 4.58 -2.44 2.86
N GLU A 47 5.57 -3.20 3.31
CA GLU A 47 5.42 -4.62 3.64
C GLU A 47 5.60 -4.81 5.13
N ILE A 48 4.64 -5.47 5.75
CA ILE A 48 4.70 -5.78 7.18
C ILE A 48 5.27 -7.18 7.41
N ALA A 49 5.61 -7.50 8.66
CA ALA A 49 6.26 -8.76 9.02
C ALA A 49 5.47 -10.02 8.62
N SER A 50 4.14 -9.94 8.49
CA SER A 50 3.30 -11.06 8.02
C SER A 50 3.33 -11.26 6.50
N GLY A 51 4.09 -10.45 5.74
CA GLY A 51 4.18 -10.52 4.28
C GLY A 51 3.06 -9.79 3.54
N LEU A 52 2.12 -9.15 4.24
CA LEU A 52 1.08 -8.30 3.64
C LEU A 52 1.72 -7.03 3.07
N LYS A 53 1.23 -6.62 1.91
CA LYS A 53 1.78 -5.52 1.11
C LYS A 53 0.71 -4.47 0.91
N PHE A 54 1.01 -3.26 1.32
CA PHE A 54 0.18 -2.08 1.12
C PHE A 54 0.86 -1.18 0.10
N VAL A 55 0.09 -0.79 -0.92
CA VAL A 55 0.58 -0.02 -2.07
C VAL A 55 -0.39 1.13 -2.30
N ILE A 56 0.13 2.35 -2.40
CA ILE A 56 -0.67 3.54 -2.71
C ILE A 56 0.07 4.45 -3.68
N ASN A 57 -0.65 4.99 -4.65
CA ASN A 57 -0.14 6.03 -5.54
C ASN A 57 -0.64 7.38 -5.05
N THR A 58 0.25 8.37 -5.00
CA THR A 58 -0.06 9.73 -4.58
C THR A 58 0.54 10.74 -5.55
N ASP A 59 0.15 12.00 -5.39
CA ASP A 59 0.87 13.11 -6.02
C ASP A 59 2.33 13.16 -5.52
N ASN A 60 3.19 13.76 -6.35
CA ASN A 60 4.61 13.91 -6.10
C ASN A 60 4.97 14.81 -4.90
N ASN A 61 4.01 15.61 -4.41
CA ASN A 61 4.17 16.49 -3.27
C ASN A 61 3.56 15.92 -1.98
N ALA A 62 2.97 14.72 -2.02
CA ALA A 62 2.38 14.09 -0.85
C ALA A 62 3.45 13.79 0.22
N GLN A 63 3.15 14.15 1.47
CA GLN A 63 4.01 13.90 2.64
C GLN A 63 3.26 13.03 3.65
N GLY A 64 3.99 12.32 4.51
CA GLY A 64 3.37 11.50 5.56
C GLY A 64 2.71 10.19 5.06
N VAL A 65 3.04 9.75 3.84
CA VAL A 65 2.38 8.59 3.21
C VAL A 65 2.77 7.27 3.88
N ARG A 66 3.98 7.18 4.46
CA ARG A 66 4.43 5.98 5.18
C ARG A 66 3.61 5.75 6.45
N GLU A 67 3.40 6.82 7.20
CA GLU A 67 2.57 6.87 8.40
C GLU A 67 1.12 6.52 8.05
N LEU A 68 0.60 7.06 6.93
CA LEU A 68 -0.73 6.72 6.43
C LEU A 68 -0.86 5.21 6.16
N LEU A 69 0.12 4.60 5.47
CA LEU A 69 0.10 3.15 5.20
C LEU A 69 0.14 2.32 6.49
N GLN A 70 0.93 2.73 7.49
CA GLN A 70 0.96 2.06 8.80
C GLN A 70 -0.36 2.21 9.56
N GLN A 71 -1.02 3.35 9.46
CA GLN A 71 -2.35 3.57 10.04
C GLN A 71 -3.43 2.76 9.32
N ILE A 72 -3.40 2.67 7.99
CA ILE A 72 -4.30 1.80 7.22
C ILE A 72 -4.16 0.35 7.70
N TYR A 73 -2.94 -0.11 7.92
CA TYR A 73 -2.72 -1.44 8.49
C TYR A 73 -3.33 -1.58 9.90
N SER A 74 -2.90 -0.74 10.84
CA SER A 74 -3.23 -0.90 12.26
C SER A 74 -4.68 -0.56 12.62
N GLN A 75 -5.24 0.50 12.03
CA GLN A 75 -6.57 1.01 12.40
C GLN A 75 -7.68 0.52 11.49
N ILE A 76 -7.37 0.07 10.28
CA ILE A 76 -8.37 -0.36 9.30
C ILE A 76 -8.27 -1.86 9.01
N TYR A 77 -7.13 -2.34 8.52
CA TYR A 77 -6.99 -3.75 8.14
C TYR A 77 -7.11 -4.68 9.34
N VAL A 78 -6.38 -4.40 10.43
CA VAL A 78 -6.48 -5.23 11.65
C VAL A 78 -7.90 -5.18 12.24
N GLU A 79 -8.50 -3.99 12.32
CA GLU A 79 -9.80 -3.81 12.98
C GLU A 79 -10.97 -4.45 12.23
N TYR A 80 -10.99 -4.33 10.90
CA TYR A 80 -12.17 -4.73 10.10
C TYR A 80 -11.95 -5.99 9.24
N VAL A 81 -10.72 -6.49 9.14
CA VAL A 81 -10.38 -7.72 8.42
C VAL A 81 -9.88 -8.79 9.39
N VAL A 82 -8.80 -8.53 10.12
CA VAL A 82 -8.17 -9.57 10.97
C VAL A 82 -9.06 -9.95 12.15
N LYS A 83 -9.71 -8.97 12.80
CA LYS A 83 -10.65 -9.24 13.90
C LYS A 83 -12.01 -9.75 13.44
N ASN A 84 -12.29 -9.78 12.14
CA ASN A 84 -13.55 -10.29 11.62
C ASN A 84 -13.44 -11.82 11.41
N PRO A 85 -14.11 -12.65 12.23
CA PRO A 85 -14.00 -14.11 12.13
C PRO A 85 -14.60 -14.68 10.83
N LEU A 86 -15.43 -13.91 10.13
CA LEU A 86 -16.02 -14.29 8.86
C LEU A 86 -15.16 -13.90 7.65
N ALA A 87 -14.04 -13.19 7.87
CA ALA A 87 -13.14 -12.80 6.79
C ALA A 87 -12.33 -13.99 6.30
N MET A 88 -12.41 -14.27 5.00
CA MET A 88 -11.58 -15.28 4.35
C MET A 88 -10.20 -14.70 4.03
N ILE A 89 -9.17 -15.25 4.68
CA ILE A 89 -7.77 -14.92 4.41
C ILE A 89 -7.41 -15.42 2.99
N ASN A 90 -6.58 -14.65 2.27
CA ASN A 90 -6.14 -14.91 0.88
C ASN A 90 -7.23 -14.82 -0.20
N GLN A 91 -8.41 -14.32 0.13
CA GLN A 91 -9.43 -13.94 -0.85
C GLN A 91 -9.56 -12.41 -0.92
N PRO A 92 -10.13 -11.86 -2.01
CA PRO A 92 -10.49 -10.45 -2.06
C PRO A 92 -11.36 -10.07 -0.85
N ILE A 93 -11.05 -8.95 -0.20
CA ILE A 93 -11.80 -8.50 0.97
C ILE A 93 -13.20 -8.05 0.52
N GLN A 94 -14.22 -8.82 0.90
CA GLN A 94 -15.60 -8.54 0.49
C GLN A 94 -16.35 -7.61 1.45
N SER A 95 -15.89 -7.47 2.70
CA SER A 95 -16.57 -6.70 3.75
C SER A 95 -16.82 -5.25 3.34
N ASP A 96 -18.08 -4.86 3.26
CA ASP A 96 -18.46 -3.48 2.92
C ASP A 96 -18.12 -2.51 4.05
N LEU A 97 -18.18 -2.96 5.30
CA LEU A 97 -17.74 -2.16 6.44
C LEU A 97 -16.26 -1.78 6.31
N PHE A 98 -15.40 -2.72 5.92
CA PHE A 98 -13.99 -2.42 5.65
C PHE A 98 -13.84 -1.37 4.55
N LYS A 99 -14.54 -1.53 3.42
CA LYS A 99 -14.49 -0.59 2.29
C LYS A 99 -14.90 0.82 2.72
N THR A 100 -16.04 0.96 3.40
CA THR A 100 -16.53 2.26 3.88
C THR A 100 -15.58 2.90 4.88
N LYS A 101 -15.03 2.11 5.83
CA LYS A 101 -14.11 2.64 6.84
C LYS A 101 -12.77 3.06 6.22
N LEU A 102 -12.24 2.28 5.28
CA LEU A 102 -11.04 2.63 4.53
C LEU A 102 -11.24 3.91 3.72
N GLU A 103 -12.34 4.02 3.00
CA GLU A 103 -12.63 5.19 2.16
C GLU A 103 -12.74 6.47 3.00
N ASN A 104 -13.49 6.41 4.10
CA ASN A 104 -13.63 7.55 5.02
C ASN A 104 -12.28 7.95 5.64
N PHE A 105 -11.48 6.95 6.03
CA PHE A 105 -10.15 7.18 6.59
C PHE A 105 -9.22 7.87 5.60
N VAL A 106 -9.12 7.35 4.36
CA VAL A 106 -8.28 7.94 3.32
C VAL A 106 -8.74 9.35 2.98
N LYS A 107 -10.05 9.59 2.82
CA LYS A 107 -10.60 10.93 2.53
C LYS A 107 -10.31 11.96 3.62
N SER A 108 -10.22 11.53 4.88
CA SER A 108 -9.87 12.41 6.00
C SER A 108 -8.37 12.72 6.10
N SER A 109 -7.53 11.99 5.37
CA SER A 109 -6.08 12.17 5.44
C SER A 109 -5.62 13.44 4.72
N ALA A 110 -4.58 14.08 5.25
CA ALA A 110 -3.96 15.26 4.62
C ALA A 110 -3.42 14.94 3.21
N VAL A 111 -3.02 13.68 2.97
CA VAL A 111 -2.55 13.17 1.68
C VAL A 111 -3.64 13.21 0.60
N TYR A 112 -4.91 13.04 0.99
CA TYR A 112 -6.03 13.10 0.03
C TYR A 112 -6.34 14.54 -0.40
N LEU A 113 -6.15 15.50 0.50
CA LEU A 113 -6.41 16.92 0.25
C LEU A 113 -5.32 17.57 -0.61
N SER A 114 -4.14 16.96 -0.74
CA SER A 114 -3.00 17.51 -1.48
C SER A 114 -3.14 17.41 -3.01
N LYS A 115 -4.36 17.47 -3.53
CA LYS A 115 -4.60 17.55 -4.97
C LYS A 115 -4.07 18.91 -5.44
N ALA A 116 -2.89 18.93 -6.05
CA ALA A 116 -2.38 20.11 -6.73
C ALA A 116 -3.38 20.53 -7.80
N ILE A 117 -3.75 21.81 -7.78
CA ILE A 117 -4.50 22.49 -8.85
C ILE A 117 -3.62 22.53 -10.10
#